data_AF-A0A2M7KGD0-F1
#
_entry.id   AF-A0A2M7KGD0-F1
#
_cell.length_a   1.000
_cell.length_b   1.000
_cell.length_c   1.000
_cell.angle_alpha   90.00
_cell.angle_beta   90.00
_cell.angle_gamma   90.00
#
_symmetry.space_group_name_H-M   'P 1'
#
loop_
_entity.id
_entity.type
_entity.pdbx_description
1 polymer ?
#
loop_
_entity_poly.entity_id
_entity_poly.type
_entity_poly.pdbx_seq_one_letter_code
_entity_poly.pdbx_strand_id
1 'polypeptide(L)'
;MDLFTSDVAAKSDERLQQEFDDFQHLYANELETYLVSRCTTESKTWSRDYSSEEAYLQSVAPNREAWRDVLGRFENEAVTGELVETRLFHEGGDSLAHWVQFEFLPGVISRAVIARPANATGNVPVVVCQHGIGSSPFHVFGRLDGHGLYGAYALPLLEAGFAVVAPANRTTGPGRNRLERVAHLSGVTLFGLECFKLERLIDYVETVDGLDATRLGMSGLSLGGLATLFFTPLVDRIRAACSMAWFNHRRKKMVVI
;
A
#
# COMPACT_ATOMS: atom_id res chain seq x y z
N MET A 1 4.02 -17.02 -53.60
CA MET A 1 2.56 -16.94 -53.38
C MET A 1 2.38 -15.99 -52.22
N ASP A 2 1.69 -14.89 -52.46
CA ASP A 2 1.67 -13.73 -51.59
C ASP A 2 0.92 -14.08 -50.28
N LEU A 3 1.64 -13.98 -49.16
CA LEU A 3 1.29 -14.54 -47.85
C LEU A 3 0.04 -13.90 -47.23
N PHE A 4 -0.34 -12.71 -47.71
CA PHE A 4 -1.43 -11.91 -47.17
C PHE A 4 -2.63 -11.77 -48.11
N THR A 5 -2.52 -12.18 -49.37
CA THR A 5 -3.54 -11.91 -50.40
C THR A 5 -4.27 -13.15 -50.91
N SER A 6 -3.93 -14.35 -50.42
CA SER A 6 -4.78 -15.52 -50.66
C SER A 6 -6.10 -15.43 -49.89
N ASP A 7 -7.18 -15.85 -50.54
CA ASP A 7 -8.52 -15.93 -49.95
C ASP A 7 -8.49 -16.81 -48.69
N VAL A 8 -9.19 -16.39 -47.63
CA VAL A 8 -9.37 -17.15 -46.39
C VAL A 8 -9.91 -18.56 -46.69
N ALA A 9 -10.80 -18.69 -47.67
CA ALA A 9 -11.37 -19.98 -48.08
C ALA A 9 -10.33 -20.96 -48.65
N ALA A 10 -9.14 -20.48 -49.03
CA ALA A 10 -8.05 -21.29 -49.56
C ALA A 10 -6.95 -21.60 -48.52
N LYS A 11 -7.09 -21.13 -47.28
CA LYS A 11 -6.11 -21.34 -46.20
C LYS A 11 -6.53 -22.52 -45.32
N SER A 12 -5.56 -23.25 -44.77
CA SER A 12 -5.81 -24.25 -43.73
C SER A 12 -6.12 -23.57 -42.39
N ASP A 13 -6.81 -24.26 -41.49
CA ASP A 13 -7.08 -23.75 -40.12
C ASP A 13 -5.78 -23.42 -39.37
N GLU A 14 -4.73 -24.23 -39.54
CA GLU A 14 -3.40 -23.95 -38.99
C GLU A 14 -2.83 -22.62 -39.50
N ARG A 15 -3.03 -22.32 -40.79
CA ARG A 15 -2.58 -21.06 -41.39
C ARG A 15 -3.38 -19.88 -40.86
N LEU A 16 -4.70 -20.04 -40.70
CA LEU A 16 -5.57 -19.00 -40.15
C LEU A 16 -5.24 -18.73 -38.67
N GLN A 17 -4.95 -19.78 -37.89
CA GLN A 17 -4.52 -19.63 -36.50
C GLN A 17 -3.19 -18.88 -36.41
N GLN A 18 -2.22 -19.21 -37.27
CA GLN A 18 -0.94 -18.48 -37.30
C GLN A 18 -1.13 -17.00 -37.66
N GLU A 19 -1.97 -16.68 -38.66
CA GLU A 19 -2.26 -15.28 -39.00
C GLU A 19 -2.98 -14.54 -37.86
N PHE A 20 -3.92 -15.20 -37.18
CA PHE A 20 -4.57 -14.66 -36.00
C PHE A 20 -3.57 -14.37 -34.87
N ASP A 21 -2.68 -15.32 -34.57
CA ASP A 21 -1.65 -15.16 -33.55
C ASP A 21 -0.68 -14.02 -33.91
N ASP A 22 -0.28 -13.92 -35.18
CA ASP A 22 0.55 -12.82 -35.68
C ASP A 22 -0.14 -11.46 -35.50
N PHE A 23 -1.44 -11.36 -35.80
CA PHE A 23 -2.23 -10.15 -35.57
C PHE A 23 -2.35 -9.81 -34.08
N GLN A 24 -2.57 -10.80 -33.21
CA GLN A 24 -2.62 -10.58 -31.76
C GLN A 24 -1.28 -10.06 -31.24
N HIS A 25 -0.15 -10.62 -31.70
CA HIS A 25 1.19 -10.15 -31.31
C HIS A 25 1.48 -8.73 -31.81
N LEU A 26 1.16 -8.42 -33.07
CA LEU A 26 1.31 -7.07 -33.61
C LEU A 26 0.49 -6.06 -32.82
N TYR A 27 -0.78 -6.36 -32.60
CA TYR A 27 -1.67 -5.47 -31.86
C TYR A 27 -1.24 -5.28 -30.40
N ALA A 28 -0.76 -6.34 -29.74
CA ALA A 28 -0.20 -6.23 -28.40
C ALA A 28 1.00 -5.28 -28.35
N ASN A 29 1.94 -5.40 -29.30
CA ASN A 29 3.12 -4.52 -29.39
C ASN A 29 2.74 -3.06 -29.69
N GLU A 30 1.78 -2.84 -30.58
CA GLU A 30 1.27 -1.50 -30.91
C GLU A 30 0.60 -0.85 -29.69
N LEU A 31 -0.25 -1.60 -28.97
CA LEU A 31 -0.89 -1.15 -27.75
C LEU A 31 0.13 -0.86 -26.65
N GLU A 32 1.10 -1.75 -26.44
CA GLU A 32 2.16 -1.53 -25.45
C GLU A 32 2.96 -0.26 -25.76
N THR A 33 3.40 -0.10 -27.02
CA THR A 33 4.10 1.11 -27.47
C THR A 33 3.30 2.37 -27.21
N TYR A 34 2.00 2.35 -27.55
CA TYR A 34 1.10 3.46 -27.28
C TYR A 34 0.98 3.77 -25.77
N LEU A 35 0.73 2.75 -24.94
CA LEU A 35 0.58 2.92 -23.49
C LEU A 35 1.88 3.41 -22.82
N VAL A 36 3.03 2.90 -23.26
CA VAL A 36 4.37 3.35 -22.86
C VAL A 36 4.54 4.85 -23.17
N SER A 37 4.17 5.29 -24.37
CA SER A 37 4.27 6.70 -24.78
C SER A 37 3.40 7.64 -23.92
N ARG A 38 2.26 7.15 -23.42
CA ARG A 38 1.40 7.91 -22.50
C ARG A 38 2.01 8.07 -21.10
N CYS A 39 2.92 7.18 -20.70
CA CYS A 39 3.52 7.20 -19.37
C CYS A 39 4.74 8.12 -19.26
N THR A 40 5.39 8.45 -20.38
CA THR A 40 6.67 9.19 -20.42
C THR A 40 6.53 10.70 -20.54
N THR A 41 5.30 11.24 -20.65
CA THR A 41 5.07 12.68 -20.64
C THR A 41 5.33 13.30 -19.27
N GLU A 42 6.16 14.35 -19.23
CA GLU A 42 6.47 15.09 -18.00
C GLU A 42 5.22 15.77 -17.44
N SER A 43 4.96 15.56 -16.15
CA SER A 43 3.82 16.14 -15.45
C SER A 43 4.16 17.56 -15.00
N LYS A 44 3.53 18.58 -15.59
CA LYS A 44 3.61 19.99 -15.15
C LYS A 44 2.67 20.32 -13.98
N THR A 45 2.15 19.32 -13.29
CA THR A 45 0.98 19.42 -12.41
C THR A 45 1.27 19.92 -10.99
N TRP A 46 2.53 20.26 -10.67
CA TRP A 46 2.90 20.70 -9.32
C TRP A 46 3.42 22.13 -9.35
N SER A 47 2.67 23.05 -8.76
CA SER A 47 3.10 24.43 -8.49
C SER A 47 3.30 24.57 -6.99
N ARG A 48 4.47 24.18 -6.51
CA ARG A 48 4.78 24.13 -5.07
C ARG A 48 5.25 25.50 -4.61
N ASP A 49 4.62 26.02 -3.58
CA ASP A 49 5.08 27.23 -2.88
C ASP A 49 5.96 26.83 -1.70
N TYR A 50 7.21 27.27 -1.69
CA TYR A 50 8.19 26.96 -0.63
C TYR A 50 8.42 28.14 0.33
N SER A 51 7.60 29.19 0.26
CA SER A 51 7.77 30.40 1.09
C SER A 51 7.47 30.16 2.58
N SER A 52 6.59 29.21 2.91
CA SER A 52 6.30 28.76 4.28
C SER A 52 5.70 27.35 4.27
N GLU A 53 5.61 26.70 5.43
CA GLU A 53 4.92 25.41 5.58
C GLU A 53 3.44 25.51 5.19
N GLU A 54 2.76 26.56 5.65
CA GLU A 54 1.35 26.79 5.33
C GLU A 54 1.14 27.00 3.82
N ALA A 55 1.97 27.83 3.19
CA ALA A 55 1.91 28.06 1.74
C ALA A 55 2.17 26.77 0.95
N TYR A 56 3.13 25.95 1.40
CA TYR A 56 3.39 24.64 0.82
C TYR A 56 2.17 23.73 0.89
N LEU A 57 1.58 23.59 2.08
CA LEU A 57 0.39 22.75 2.29
C LEU A 57 -0.79 23.20 1.41
N GLN A 58 -1.05 24.51 1.34
CA GLN A 58 -2.10 25.06 0.47
C GLN A 58 -1.81 24.79 -1.01
N SER A 59 -0.57 25.00 -1.45
CA SER A 59 -0.17 24.84 -2.86
C SER A 59 -0.29 23.40 -3.37
N VAL A 60 -0.17 22.39 -2.49
CA VAL A 60 -0.26 20.96 -2.85
C VAL A 60 -1.60 20.33 -2.51
N ALA A 61 -2.52 21.04 -1.86
CA ALA A 61 -3.83 20.50 -1.47
C ALA A 61 -4.63 19.93 -2.66
N PRO A 62 -4.71 20.60 -3.84
CA PRO A 62 -5.41 20.04 -5.00
C PRO A 62 -4.78 18.73 -5.50
N ASN A 63 -3.46 18.59 -5.39
CA ASN A 63 -2.75 17.36 -5.78
C ASN A 63 -3.07 16.20 -4.84
N ARG A 64 -3.22 16.48 -3.54
CA ARG A 64 -3.64 15.48 -2.54
C ARG A 64 -5.08 15.01 -2.79
N GLU A 65 -5.99 15.94 -3.11
CA GLU A 65 -7.37 15.58 -3.45
C GLU A 65 -7.47 14.79 -4.76
N ALA A 66 -6.76 15.22 -5.81
CA ALA A 66 -6.68 14.43 -7.04
C ALA A 66 -6.07 13.04 -6.80
N TRP A 67 -5.13 12.92 -5.87
CA TRP A 67 -4.57 11.61 -5.49
C TRP A 67 -5.57 10.75 -4.71
N ARG A 68 -6.41 11.36 -3.86
CA ARG A 68 -7.52 10.68 -3.18
C ARG A 68 -8.52 10.13 -4.19
N ASP A 69 -8.87 10.92 -5.21
CA ASP A 69 -9.75 10.48 -6.29
C ASP A 69 -9.18 9.29 -7.08
N VAL A 70 -7.86 9.27 -7.32
CA VAL A 70 -7.18 8.14 -7.99
C VAL A 70 -7.25 6.87 -7.15
N LEU A 71 -7.07 6.95 -5.82
CA LEU A 71 -7.14 5.78 -4.96
C LEU A 71 -8.58 5.30 -4.69
N GLY A 72 -9.55 6.21 -4.76
CA GLY A 72 -10.95 5.97 -4.44
C GLY A 72 -11.34 6.49 -3.06
N ARG A 73 -12.62 6.87 -2.90
CA ARG A 73 -13.19 7.45 -1.68
C ARG A 73 -14.08 6.45 -0.96
N PHE A 74 -13.95 6.36 0.36
CA PHE A 74 -14.67 5.42 1.23
C PHE A 74 -15.34 6.12 2.43
N GLU A 75 -15.39 7.46 2.42
CA GLU A 75 -15.77 8.30 3.57
C GLU A 75 -17.18 7.99 4.11
N ASN A 76 -18.10 7.57 3.24
CA ASN A 76 -19.49 7.25 3.59
C ASN A 76 -19.72 5.77 3.97
N GLU A 77 -18.65 4.97 4.01
CA GLU A 77 -18.74 3.52 4.22
C GLU A 77 -18.21 3.09 5.60
N ALA A 78 -17.70 4.05 6.39
CA ALA A 78 -17.14 3.77 7.70
C ALA A 78 -18.18 3.19 8.66
N VAL A 79 -17.76 2.18 9.41
CA VAL A 79 -18.47 1.71 10.61
C VAL A 79 -17.59 1.95 11.83
N THR A 80 -18.23 2.34 12.93
CA THR A 80 -17.58 2.44 14.23
C THR A 80 -17.79 1.12 14.96
N GLY A 81 -16.82 0.22 14.86
CA GLY A 81 -16.70 -0.93 15.74
C GLY A 81 -15.90 -0.57 16.98
N GLU A 82 -15.69 -1.52 17.89
CA GLU A 82 -14.65 -1.38 18.92
C GLU A 82 -13.37 -2.08 18.44
N LEU A 83 -12.21 -1.54 18.82
CA LEU A 83 -10.95 -2.26 18.68
C LEU A 83 -10.85 -3.26 19.83
N VAL A 84 -10.85 -4.54 19.49
CA VAL A 84 -10.82 -5.64 20.44
C VAL A 84 -9.44 -6.27 20.44
N GLU A 85 -8.79 -6.26 21.59
CA GLU A 85 -7.61 -7.10 21.81
C GLU A 85 -8.04 -8.57 21.85
N THR A 86 -7.34 -9.42 21.09
CA THR A 86 -7.77 -10.80 20.88
C THR A 86 -6.86 -11.83 21.51
N ARG A 87 -5.55 -11.76 21.25
CA ARG A 87 -4.59 -12.72 21.79
C ARG A 87 -3.19 -12.14 21.83
N LEU A 88 -2.37 -12.69 22.71
CA LEU A 88 -0.94 -12.46 22.73
C LEU A 88 -0.31 -12.76 21.36
N PHE A 89 0.48 -11.81 20.85
CA PHE A 89 1.37 -12.03 19.71
C PHE A 89 2.73 -12.51 20.20
N HIS A 90 3.29 -11.80 21.18
CA HIS A 90 4.55 -12.13 21.83
C HIS A 90 4.64 -11.43 23.19
N GLU A 91 5.25 -12.11 24.15
CA GLU A 91 5.65 -11.58 25.45
C GLU A 91 7.07 -12.07 25.76
N GLY A 92 7.95 -11.16 26.16
CA GLY A 92 9.32 -11.47 26.54
C GLY A 92 10.34 -10.53 25.90
N GLY A 93 11.49 -10.38 26.56
CA GLY A 93 12.41 -9.28 26.28
C GLY A 93 11.80 -7.94 26.71
N ASP A 94 12.17 -6.86 26.02
CA ASP A 94 11.76 -5.48 26.36
C ASP A 94 10.45 -5.04 25.69
N SER A 95 9.57 -5.96 25.27
CA SER A 95 8.28 -5.59 24.64
C SER A 95 7.13 -6.57 24.90
N LEU A 96 5.92 -6.01 24.84
CA LEU A 96 4.65 -6.74 24.90
C LEU A 96 3.86 -6.45 23.62
N ALA A 97 3.40 -7.51 22.93
CA ALA A 97 2.71 -7.38 21.65
C ALA A 97 1.42 -8.21 21.61
N HIS A 98 0.34 -7.63 21.10
CA HIS A 98 -0.98 -8.26 21.03
C HIS A 98 -1.60 -8.13 19.63
N TRP A 99 -2.36 -9.14 19.24
CA TRP A 99 -3.25 -9.07 18.07
C TRP A 99 -4.51 -8.30 18.44
N VAL A 100 -4.84 -7.31 17.62
CA VAL A 100 -6.09 -6.56 17.72
C VAL A 100 -6.94 -6.77 16.48
N GLN A 101 -8.26 -6.70 16.65
CA GLN A 101 -9.26 -6.80 15.59
C GLN A 101 -10.17 -5.60 15.66
N PHE A 102 -10.57 -5.09 14.49
CA PHE A 102 -11.52 -3.99 14.40
C PHE A 102 -12.30 -4.11 13.11
N GLU A 103 -13.57 -3.73 13.16
CA GLU A 103 -14.40 -3.58 11.97
C GLU A 103 -14.14 -2.21 11.35
N PHE A 104 -13.96 -2.16 10.03
CA PHE A 104 -13.68 -0.91 9.30
C PHE A 104 -14.64 -0.66 8.13
N LEU A 105 -15.37 -1.69 7.71
CA LEU A 105 -16.49 -1.66 6.79
C LEU A 105 -17.55 -2.66 7.28
N PRO A 106 -18.84 -2.51 6.89
CA PRO A 106 -19.89 -3.44 7.29
C PRO A 106 -19.55 -4.91 7.01
N GLY A 107 -19.41 -5.71 8.06
CA GLY A 107 -19.06 -7.12 8.00
C GLY A 107 -17.59 -7.43 7.70
N VAL A 108 -16.70 -6.43 7.65
CA VAL A 108 -15.29 -6.61 7.27
C VAL A 108 -14.36 -6.31 8.45
N ILE A 109 -13.75 -7.37 8.97
CA ILE A 109 -12.81 -7.31 10.10
C ILE A 109 -11.36 -7.21 9.63
N SER A 110 -10.69 -6.15 10.07
CA SER A 110 -9.25 -5.96 9.95
C SER A 110 -8.50 -6.48 11.18
N ARG A 111 -7.19 -6.70 11.02
CA ARG A 111 -6.27 -7.18 12.06
C ARG A 111 -4.99 -6.36 12.04
N ALA A 112 -4.43 -6.12 13.21
CA ALA A 112 -3.11 -5.54 13.38
C ALA A 112 -2.41 -6.16 14.60
N VAL A 113 -1.08 -6.04 14.65
CA VAL A 113 -0.32 -6.26 15.87
C VAL A 113 0.00 -4.89 16.46
N ILE A 114 -0.28 -4.70 17.75
CA ILE A 114 0.16 -3.53 18.51
C ILE A 114 1.22 -4.03 19.50
N ALA A 115 2.39 -3.39 19.50
CA ALA A 115 3.48 -3.68 20.41
C ALA A 115 3.95 -2.42 21.11
N ARG A 116 4.26 -2.53 22.40
CA ARG A 116 4.78 -1.44 23.22
C ARG A 116 6.06 -1.89 23.93
N PRO A 117 7.02 -0.98 24.18
CA PRO A 117 8.14 -1.28 25.08
C PRO A 117 7.61 -1.68 26.46
N ALA A 118 8.12 -2.76 27.03
CA ALA A 118 7.61 -3.34 28.29
C ALA A 118 7.76 -2.39 29.48
N ASN A 119 8.82 -1.58 29.47
CA ASN A 119 9.15 -0.63 30.54
C ASN A 119 8.62 0.78 30.29
N ALA A 120 7.77 0.97 29.27
CA ALA A 120 7.21 2.29 28.95
C ALA A 120 6.27 2.77 30.07
N THR A 121 6.58 3.94 30.65
CA THR A 121 5.68 4.65 31.57
C THR A 121 4.96 5.76 30.80
N GLY A 122 3.64 5.59 30.60
CA GLY A 122 2.80 6.55 29.88
C GLY A 122 2.73 6.32 28.37
N ASN A 123 2.34 7.38 27.63
CA ASN A 123 2.07 7.31 26.19
C ASN A 123 3.36 7.48 25.37
N VAL A 124 3.64 6.50 24.52
CA VAL A 124 4.84 6.48 23.67
C VAL A 124 4.52 6.80 22.20
N PRO A 125 5.43 7.44 21.45
CA PRO A 125 5.22 7.74 20.03
C PRO A 125 5.00 6.46 19.23
N VAL A 126 4.19 6.54 18.17
CA VAL A 126 3.73 5.37 17.42
C VAL A 126 4.39 5.32 16.04
N VAL A 127 4.82 4.14 15.61
CA VAL A 127 5.23 3.89 14.22
C VAL A 127 4.36 2.79 13.62
N VAL A 128 3.63 3.12 12.56
CA VAL A 128 2.94 2.13 11.73
C VAL A 128 3.97 1.41 10.87
N CYS A 129 4.07 0.09 11.00
CA CYS A 129 5.03 -0.74 10.25
C CYS A 129 4.30 -1.60 9.21
N GLN A 130 4.28 -1.13 7.96
CA GLN A 130 3.59 -1.80 6.86
C GLN A 130 4.50 -2.84 6.18
N HIS A 131 4.03 -4.09 6.16
CA HIS A 131 4.72 -5.17 5.45
C HIS A 131 4.50 -5.12 3.93
N GLY A 132 5.38 -5.81 3.21
CA GLY A 132 5.39 -5.95 1.76
C GLY A 132 4.54 -7.10 1.19
N ILE A 133 4.68 -7.35 -0.11
CA ILE A 133 4.05 -8.50 -0.82
C ILE A 133 4.67 -9.81 -0.32
N GLY A 134 3.89 -10.88 -0.26
CA GLY A 134 4.30 -12.18 0.31
C GLY A 134 4.58 -12.16 1.82
N SER A 135 4.38 -11.04 2.51
CA SER A 135 4.77 -10.83 3.90
C SER A 135 3.56 -10.61 4.82
N SER A 136 3.82 -10.27 6.08
CA SER A 136 2.84 -10.13 7.15
C SER A 136 3.45 -9.40 8.36
N PRO A 137 2.66 -9.03 9.39
CA PRO A 137 3.20 -8.52 10.65
C PRO A 137 4.27 -9.42 11.26
N PHE A 138 4.19 -10.74 11.09
CA PHE A 138 5.24 -11.65 11.58
C PHE A 138 6.65 -11.27 11.08
N HIS A 139 6.79 -10.94 9.79
CA HIS A 139 8.08 -10.58 9.20
C HIS A 139 8.61 -9.25 9.72
N VAL A 140 7.72 -8.29 10.00
CA VAL A 140 8.06 -7.00 10.62
C VAL A 140 8.75 -7.20 11.97
N PHE A 141 8.34 -8.22 12.73
CA PHE A 141 8.94 -8.64 13.99
C PHE A 141 10.03 -9.73 13.82
N GLY A 142 10.54 -9.94 12.61
CA GLY A 142 11.62 -10.91 12.33
C GLY A 142 11.20 -12.38 12.38
N ARG A 143 9.89 -12.67 12.44
CA ARG A 143 9.36 -14.03 12.35
C ARG A 143 9.02 -14.36 10.89
N LEU A 144 9.24 -15.61 10.48
CA LEU A 144 9.07 -16.04 9.08
C LEU A 144 10.02 -15.33 8.09
N ASP A 145 11.02 -14.60 8.56
CA ASP A 145 12.01 -13.88 7.73
C ASP A 145 13.27 -14.72 7.49
N GLY A 146 13.11 -15.94 6.95
CA GLY A 146 14.24 -16.88 6.77
C GLY A 146 15.36 -16.37 5.86
N HIS A 147 15.09 -15.33 5.05
CA HIS A 147 16.07 -14.68 4.19
C HIS A 147 16.63 -13.38 4.78
N GLY A 148 16.18 -12.96 5.97
CA GLY A 148 16.65 -11.75 6.66
C GLY A 148 16.36 -10.45 5.91
N LEU A 149 15.34 -10.42 5.05
CA LEU A 149 15.05 -9.26 4.20
C LEU A 149 14.37 -8.12 4.98
N TYR A 150 13.67 -8.44 6.07
CA TYR A 150 13.01 -7.47 6.93
C TYR A 150 13.92 -7.02 8.06
N GLY A 151 14.85 -7.87 8.49
CA GLY A 151 15.81 -7.52 9.55
C GLY A 151 15.14 -7.19 10.89
N ALA A 152 13.91 -7.71 11.11
CA ALA A 152 13.12 -7.44 12.30
C ALA A 152 12.97 -5.94 12.63
N TYR A 153 12.74 -5.08 11.62
CA TYR A 153 12.82 -3.63 11.79
C TYR A 153 11.85 -3.01 12.82
N ALA A 154 10.87 -3.75 13.35
CA ALA A 154 10.10 -3.32 14.51
C ALA A 154 10.87 -3.37 15.84
N LEU A 155 11.83 -4.27 16.02
CA LEU A 155 12.55 -4.42 17.29
C LEU A 155 13.41 -3.18 17.61
N PRO A 156 14.20 -2.63 16.68
CA PRO A 156 14.94 -1.39 16.96
C PRO A 156 14.04 -0.19 17.28
N LEU A 157 12.81 -0.16 16.74
CA LEU A 157 11.83 0.89 17.07
C LEU A 157 11.33 0.73 18.52
N LEU A 158 11.03 -0.50 18.94
CA LEU A 158 10.65 -0.80 20.32
C LEU A 158 11.78 -0.49 21.31
N GLU A 159 13.02 -0.88 20.98
CA GLU A 159 14.22 -0.56 21.78
C GLU A 159 14.45 0.95 21.90
N ALA A 160 14.14 1.72 20.85
CA ALA A 160 14.20 3.17 20.85
C ALA A 160 13.02 3.87 21.56
N GLY A 161 12.07 3.11 22.12
CA GLY A 161 10.96 3.64 22.91
C GLY A 161 9.70 3.99 22.10
N PHE A 162 9.59 3.55 20.85
CA PHE A 162 8.39 3.70 20.04
C PHE A 162 7.45 2.50 20.23
N ALA A 163 6.15 2.74 20.25
CA ALA A 163 5.18 1.68 19.99
C ALA A 163 5.15 1.35 18.49
N VAL A 164 4.86 0.09 18.17
CA VAL A 164 4.75 -0.41 16.79
C VAL A 164 3.33 -0.88 16.53
N VAL A 165 2.73 -0.38 15.45
CA VAL A 165 1.43 -0.84 14.93
C VAL A 165 1.65 -1.48 13.57
N ALA A 166 1.50 -2.79 13.46
CA ALA A 166 1.73 -3.54 12.22
C ALA A 166 0.39 -4.08 11.67
N PRO A 167 -0.27 -3.35 10.75
CA PRO A 167 -1.51 -3.81 10.12
C PRO A 167 -1.27 -5.03 9.23
N ALA A 168 -2.27 -5.92 9.15
CA ALA A 168 -2.29 -7.06 8.25
C ALA A 168 -3.06 -6.75 6.95
N ASN A 169 -2.39 -6.90 5.81
CA ASN A 169 -2.98 -6.74 4.48
C ASN A 169 -2.98 -8.06 3.69
N ARG A 170 -3.71 -8.10 2.57
CA ARG A 170 -3.67 -9.24 1.65
C ARG A 170 -2.40 -9.17 0.82
N THR A 171 -1.54 -10.19 0.92
CA THR A 171 -0.19 -10.13 0.34
C THR A 171 0.14 -11.17 -0.72
N THR A 172 -0.76 -12.12 -1.01
CA THR A 172 -0.50 -13.10 -2.07
C THR A 172 -0.84 -12.51 -3.43
N GLY A 173 0.10 -12.58 -4.38
CA GLY A 173 -0.04 -11.97 -5.71
C GLY A 173 -1.36 -12.30 -6.42
N PRO A 174 -1.68 -13.59 -6.67
CA PRO A 174 -2.93 -13.95 -7.35
C PRO A 174 -4.20 -13.46 -6.64
N GLY A 175 -4.24 -13.56 -5.31
CA GLY A 175 -5.37 -13.11 -4.51
C GLY A 175 -5.52 -11.60 -4.53
N ARG A 176 -4.40 -10.87 -4.42
CA ARG A 176 -4.35 -9.41 -4.47
C ARG A 176 -4.76 -8.88 -5.84
N ASN A 177 -4.27 -9.49 -6.92
CA ASN A 177 -4.62 -9.12 -8.30
C ASN A 177 -6.11 -9.32 -8.59
N ARG A 178 -6.75 -10.35 -7.99
CA ARG A 178 -8.21 -10.50 -8.08
C ARG A 178 -8.92 -9.36 -7.36
N LEU A 179 -8.54 -9.05 -6.12
CA LEU A 179 -9.16 -7.97 -5.35
C LEU A 179 -9.00 -6.61 -6.03
N GLU A 180 -7.81 -6.31 -6.56
CA GLU A 180 -7.56 -5.07 -7.29
C GLU A 180 -8.50 -4.92 -8.50
N ARG A 181 -8.68 -5.99 -9.29
CA ARG A 181 -9.63 -5.98 -10.41
C ARG A 181 -11.07 -5.74 -9.95
N VAL A 182 -11.49 -6.38 -8.86
CA VAL A 182 -12.84 -6.19 -8.31
C VAL A 182 -13.02 -4.76 -7.78
N ALA A 183 -12.01 -4.20 -7.11
CA ALA A 183 -12.03 -2.82 -6.64
C ALA A 183 -12.16 -1.83 -7.81
N HIS A 184 -11.39 -2.02 -8.89
CA HIS A 184 -11.48 -1.16 -10.07
C HIS A 184 -12.88 -1.18 -10.71
N LEU A 185 -13.57 -2.33 -10.70
CA LEU A 185 -14.94 -2.43 -11.19
C LEU A 185 -15.94 -1.63 -10.35
N SER A 186 -15.62 -1.35 -9.08
CA SER A 186 -16.42 -0.49 -8.21
C SER A 186 -15.89 0.95 -8.12
N GLY A 187 -14.98 1.35 -9.00
CA GLY A 187 -14.49 2.74 -9.08
C GLY A 187 -13.45 3.12 -8.01
N VAL A 188 -12.85 2.14 -7.33
CA VAL A 188 -11.83 2.36 -6.29
C VAL A 188 -10.62 1.45 -6.52
N THR A 189 -9.57 1.60 -5.73
CA THR A 189 -8.40 0.70 -5.77
C THR A 189 -8.28 -0.10 -4.47
N LEU A 190 -7.59 -1.25 -4.50
CA LEU A 190 -7.27 -1.98 -3.27
C LEU A 190 -6.38 -1.14 -2.35
N PHE A 191 -5.51 -0.30 -2.91
CA PHE A 191 -4.69 0.62 -2.12
C PHE A 191 -5.52 1.70 -1.42
N GLY A 192 -6.55 2.24 -2.06
CA GLY A 192 -7.49 3.17 -1.42
C GLY A 192 -8.21 2.50 -0.26
N LEU A 193 -8.68 1.27 -0.44
CA LEU A 193 -9.30 0.48 0.62
C LEU A 193 -8.31 0.22 1.78
N GLU A 194 -7.06 -0.14 1.48
CA GLU A 194 -6.00 -0.35 2.47
C GLU A 194 -5.62 0.94 3.20
N CYS A 195 -5.64 2.10 2.51
CA CYS A 195 -5.42 3.42 3.10
C CYS A 195 -6.56 3.80 4.05
N PHE A 196 -7.81 3.61 3.61
CA PHE A 196 -9.00 3.85 4.43
C PHE A 196 -8.99 2.98 5.69
N LYS A 197 -8.62 1.71 5.54
CA LYS A 197 -8.44 0.79 6.67
C LYS A 197 -7.36 1.27 7.65
N LEU A 198 -6.27 1.85 7.15
CA LEU A 198 -5.24 2.45 8.00
C LEU A 198 -5.77 3.68 8.74
N GLU A 199 -6.54 4.56 8.09
CA GLU A 199 -7.17 5.70 8.76
C GLU A 199 -8.07 5.24 9.92
N ARG A 200 -8.89 4.20 9.71
CA ARG A 200 -9.71 3.61 10.78
C ARG A 200 -8.87 3.00 11.90
N LEU A 201 -7.76 2.33 11.57
CA LEU A 201 -6.82 1.84 12.58
C LEU A 201 -6.23 2.98 13.41
N ILE A 202 -5.90 4.12 12.78
CA ILE A 202 -5.38 5.28 13.49
C ILE A 202 -6.46 5.86 14.43
N ASP A 203 -7.72 5.95 14.00
CA ASP A 203 -8.83 6.38 14.87
C ASP A 203 -8.90 5.54 16.15
N TYR A 204 -8.67 4.22 16.07
CA TYR A 204 -8.62 3.37 17.26
C TYR A 204 -7.33 3.53 18.06
N VAL A 205 -6.17 3.68 17.40
CA VAL A 205 -4.89 3.90 18.09
C VAL A 205 -4.93 5.18 18.93
N GLU A 206 -5.68 6.20 18.49
CA GLU A 206 -5.92 7.43 19.25
C GLU A 206 -6.67 7.20 20.57
N THR A 207 -7.41 6.09 20.72
CA THR A 207 -8.17 5.75 21.93
C THR A 207 -7.45 4.78 22.86
N VAL A 208 -6.27 4.27 22.49
CA VAL A 208 -5.55 3.27 23.27
C VAL A 208 -4.59 3.94 24.26
N ASP A 209 -4.83 3.72 25.55
CA ASP A 209 -3.92 4.17 26.62
C ASP A 209 -2.50 3.61 26.42
N GLY A 210 -1.50 4.46 26.64
CA GLY A 210 -0.10 4.09 26.43
C GLY A 210 0.41 4.33 25.01
N LEU A 211 -0.43 4.77 24.06
CA LEU A 211 -0.02 5.19 22.73
C LEU A 211 -0.19 6.70 22.54
N ASP A 212 0.79 7.35 21.92
CA ASP A 212 0.74 8.77 21.56
C ASP A 212 0.58 8.92 20.05
N ALA A 213 -0.68 8.95 19.59
CA ALA A 213 -1.03 9.14 18.19
C ALA A 213 -0.73 10.56 17.66
N THR A 214 -0.45 11.54 18.53
CA THR A 214 -0.04 12.88 18.08
C THR A 214 1.39 12.88 17.52
N ARG A 215 2.19 11.88 17.93
CA ARG A 215 3.54 11.60 17.42
C ARG A 215 3.54 10.27 16.64
N LEU A 216 2.75 10.24 15.56
CA LEU A 216 2.61 9.07 14.70
C LEU A 216 3.45 9.16 13.43
N GLY A 217 4.25 8.14 13.16
CA GLY A 217 4.98 7.95 11.91
C GLY A 217 4.56 6.67 11.18
N MET A 218 5.01 6.51 9.94
CA MET A 218 4.81 5.30 9.14
C MET A 218 6.10 4.86 8.48
N SER A 219 6.42 3.59 8.58
CA SER A 219 7.56 2.93 7.93
C SER A 219 7.07 1.70 7.17
N GLY A 220 7.66 1.40 6.01
CA GLY A 220 7.25 0.22 5.25
C GLY A 220 8.29 -0.24 4.24
N LEU A 221 8.29 -1.55 3.97
CA LEU A 221 9.26 -2.22 3.10
C LEU A 221 8.61 -2.78 1.83
N SER A 222 9.20 -2.54 0.66
CA SER A 222 8.73 -3.04 -0.65
C SER A 222 7.30 -2.55 -0.94
N LEU A 223 6.29 -3.43 -1.07
CA LEU A 223 4.89 -3.01 -1.17
C LEU A 223 4.45 -2.15 0.04
N GLY A 224 5.06 -2.33 1.21
CA GLY A 224 4.87 -1.45 2.34
C GLY A 224 5.52 -0.08 2.15
N GLY A 225 6.67 -0.01 1.45
CA GLY A 225 7.28 1.26 1.06
C GLY A 225 6.43 2.01 0.03
N LEU A 226 5.79 1.29 -0.90
CA LEU A 226 4.74 1.84 -1.76
C LEU A 226 3.64 2.45 -0.92
N ALA A 227 3.05 1.66 -0.02
CA ALA A 227 1.96 2.09 0.84
C ALA A 227 2.33 3.34 1.63
N THR A 228 3.54 3.41 2.20
CA THR A 228 4.04 4.61 2.89
C THR A 228 3.99 5.84 1.98
N LEU A 229 4.50 5.76 0.74
CA LEU A 229 4.46 6.89 -0.20
C LEU A 229 3.04 7.23 -0.69
N PHE A 230 2.15 6.23 -0.79
CA PHE A 230 0.79 6.42 -1.30
C PHE A 230 -0.15 6.98 -0.23
N PHE A 231 0.04 6.60 1.03
CA PHE A 231 -0.91 6.89 2.11
C PHE A 231 -0.54 8.19 2.84
N THR A 232 0.74 8.47 3.06
CA THR A 232 1.20 9.68 3.79
C THR A 232 0.74 11.02 3.17
N PRO A 233 0.52 11.15 1.84
CA PRO A 233 -0.11 12.35 1.29
C PRO A 233 -1.59 12.49 1.62
N LEU A 234 -2.29 11.41 1.97
CA LEU A 234 -3.73 11.38 2.25
C LEU A 234 -4.06 11.38 3.74
N VAL A 235 -3.13 10.90 4.57
CA VAL A 235 -3.30 10.78 6.03
C VAL A 235 -2.37 11.79 6.72
N ASP A 236 -2.87 13.00 6.91
CA ASP A 236 -2.18 14.15 7.52
C ASP A 236 -1.72 13.89 8.98
N ARG A 237 -2.36 12.96 9.67
CA ARG A 237 -1.97 12.47 11.00
C ARG A 237 -0.60 11.81 11.03
N ILE A 238 -0.09 11.32 9.90
CA ILE A 238 1.26 10.74 9.80
C ILE A 238 2.28 11.87 9.67
N ARG A 239 3.07 12.09 10.72
CA ARG A 239 4.04 13.19 10.83
C ARG A 239 5.43 12.86 10.30
N ALA A 240 5.76 11.58 10.18
CA ALA A 240 7.04 11.12 9.64
C ALA A 240 6.85 9.87 8.76
N ALA A 241 7.61 9.78 7.67
CA ALA A 241 7.48 8.70 6.70
C ALA A 241 8.84 8.11 6.32
N CYS A 242 8.95 6.77 6.36
CA CYS A 242 10.12 6.03 5.88
C CYS A 242 9.70 4.97 4.85
N SER A 243 10.00 5.22 3.58
CA SER A 243 9.74 4.26 2.49
C SER A 243 11.01 3.46 2.17
N MET A 244 11.03 2.18 2.54
CA MET A 244 12.15 1.28 2.28
C MET A 244 11.93 0.45 1.02
N ALA A 245 12.97 0.33 0.19
CA ALA A 245 13.01 -0.51 -1.01
C ALA A 245 11.88 -0.26 -2.05
N TRP A 246 11.33 0.95 -2.10
CA TRP A 246 10.32 1.31 -3.10
C TRP A 246 10.58 2.62 -3.85
N PHE A 247 11.09 3.66 -3.19
CA PHE A 247 11.32 4.97 -3.81
C PHE A 247 12.32 4.87 -4.98
N ASN A 248 11.84 5.13 -6.20
CA ASN A 248 12.62 5.13 -7.44
C ASN A 248 11.88 5.91 -8.54
N HIS A 249 12.51 6.07 -9.71
CA HIS A 249 11.87 6.58 -10.91
C HIS A 249 10.86 5.56 -11.48
N ARG A 250 9.73 5.38 -10.80
CA ARG A 250 8.80 4.26 -11.03
C ARG A 250 8.31 4.17 -12.47
N ARG A 251 7.99 5.30 -13.09
CA ARG A 251 7.59 5.33 -14.51
C ARG A 251 8.67 4.71 -15.39
N LYS A 252 9.92 5.18 -15.29
CA LYS A 252 11.05 4.58 -16.03
C LYS A 252 11.23 3.09 -15.70
N LYS A 253 11.19 2.74 -14.41
CA LYS A 253 11.31 1.35 -13.96
C LYS A 253 10.22 0.43 -14.53
N MET A 254 9.01 0.92 -14.74
CA MET A 254 7.88 0.09 -15.21
C MET A 254 7.73 0.06 -16.72
N VAL A 255 8.26 1.06 -17.41
CA VAL A 255 7.99 1.33 -18.84
C VAL A 255 9.19 0.96 -19.72
N VAL A 256 10.40 0.94 -19.16
CA VAL A 256 11.68 0.76 -19.91
C VAL A 256 12.33 -0.59 -19.55
N ILE A 257 11.56 -1.57 -19.06
CA ILE A 257 12.10 -2.89 -18.69
C ILE A 257 12.47 -3.65 -19.97
#